data_AF-A0A821MTS1-F1
#
_entry.id   AF-A0A821MTS1-F1
#
_cell.length_a   1.000
_cell.length_b   1.000
_cell.length_c   1.000
_cell.angle_alpha   90.00
_cell.angle_beta   90.00
_cell.angle_gamma   90.00
#
_symmetry.space_group_name_H-M   'P 1'
#
loop_
_entity.id
_entity.type
_entity.pdbx_description
1 polymer ?
#
loop_
_entity_poly.entity_id
_entity_poly.type
_entity_poly.pdbx_seq_one_letter_code
_entity_poly.pdbx_strand_id
1 'polypeptide(L)'
;KYENETSKFDVAILKHRIVYNHLPQSFESLHIPTPISLDTINDRNIRQRLMDRCEKILQQTKSDMMIVYITTAEAKMDQYQKKFDTEMAKMKENQCTGPPDKKLTLTMLNIMERRFKNINERLMCLYKLKLRFFVKAPTVKN
;
A
#
# COMPACT_ATOMS: atom_id res chain seq x y z
N LYS A 1 -21.90 -10.03 -7.07
CA LYS A 1 -22.04 -10.21 -8.54
C LYS A 1 -21.79 -8.89 -9.29
N TYR A 2 -22.46 -7.79 -8.91
CA TYR A 2 -22.27 -6.46 -9.52
C TYR A 2 -20.85 -5.86 -9.42
N GLU A 3 -20.14 -6.03 -8.30
CA GLU A 3 -18.76 -5.51 -8.13
C GLU A 3 -17.73 -6.13 -9.09
N ASN A 4 -17.95 -7.39 -9.48
CA ASN A 4 -17.09 -8.08 -10.44
C ASN A 4 -17.32 -7.58 -11.87
N GLU A 5 -18.50 -7.06 -12.18
CA GLU A 5 -18.83 -6.53 -13.51
C GLU A 5 -18.30 -5.11 -13.69
N THR A 6 -18.38 -4.28 -12.64
CA THR A 6 -17.75 -2.95 -12.60
C THR A 6 -16.23 -3.06 -12.69
N SER A 7 -15.60 -3.97 -11.93
CA SER A 7 -14.16 -4.18 -12.00
C SER A 7 -13.69 -4.66 -13.39
N LYS A 8 -14.46 -5.52 -14.07
CA LYS A 8 -14.16 -5.95 -15.44
C LYS A 8 -14.26 -4.80 -16.45
N PHE A 9 -15.24 -3.92 -16.28
CA PHE A 9 -15.41 -2.75 -17.12
C PHE A 9 -14.28 -1.73 -16.94
N ASP A 10 -13.88 -1.46 -15.69
CA ASP A 10 -12.76 -0.58 -15.37
C ASP A 10 -11.43 -1.12 -15.94
N VAL A 11 -11.21 -2.44 -15.82
CA VAL A 11 -10.06 -3.11 -16.43
C VAL A 11 -10.10 -3.02 -17.96
N ALA A 12 -11.27 -3.13 -18.58
CA ALA A 12 -11.42 -3.00 -20.03
C ALA A 12 -11.12 -1.56 -20.50
N ILE A 13 -11.59 -0.54 -19.76
CA ILE A 13 -11.27 0.87 -20.03
C ILE A 13 -9.77 1.12 -19.87
N LEU A 14 -9.15 0.60 -18.82
CA LEU A 14 -7.71 0.74 -18.61
C LEU A 14 -6.90 0.06 -19.71
N LYS A 15 -7.27 -1.16 -20.12
CA LYS A 15 -6.66 -1.85 -21.27
C LYS A 15 -6.82 -1.05 -22.56
N HIS A 16 -8.02 -0.51 -22.82
CA HIS A 16 -8.26 0.28 -24.00
C HIS A 16 -7.43 1.58 -23.98
N ARG A 17 -7.32 2.25 -22.84
CA ARG A 17 -6.45 3.42 -22.66
C ARG A 17 -4.97 3.11 -22.83
N ILE A 18 -4.51 1.93 -22.41
CA ILE A 18 -3.12 1.49 -22.62
C ILE A 18 -2.84 1.30 -24.12
N VAL A 19 -3.77 0.68 -24.85
CA VAL A 19 -3.67 0.45 -26.30
C VAL A 19 -3.77 1.77 -27.08
N TYR A 20 -4.69 2.66 -26.70
CA TYR A 20 -4.97 3.90 -27.41
C TYR A 20 -3.93 5.00 -27.15
N ASN A 21 -3.34 5.03 -25.95
CA ASN A 21 -2.31 6.02 -25.60
C ASN A 21 -0.88 5.57 -25.99
N HIS A 22 -0.73 4.49 -26.77
CA HIS A 22 0.56 3.95 -27.19
C HIS A 22 1.59 3.91 -26.04
N LEU A 23 1.17 3.41 -24.87
CA LEU A 23 2.14 3.17 -23.82
C LEU A 23 3.14 2.14 -24.36
N PRO A 24 4.44 2.45 -24.34
CA PRO A 24 5.42 1.59 -24.98
C PRO A 24 5.39 0.19 -24.35
N GLN A 25 5.55 -0.84 -25.19
CA GLN A 25 5.57 -2.25 -24.76
C GLN A 25 6.65 -2.53 -23.69
N SER A 26 7.68 -1.69 -23.61
CA SER A 26 8.63 -1.65 -22.51
C SER A 26 8.91 -0.20 -22.08
N PHE A 27 9.03 0.03 -20.78
CA PHE A 27 9.48 1.33 -20.23
C PHE A 27 10.90 1.69 -20.67
N GLU A 28 11.67 0.72 -21.18
CA GLU A 28 13.01 0.92 -21.73
C GLU A 28 13.01 1.73 -23.04
N SER A 29 11.86 1.79 -23.75
CA SER A 29 11.73 2.53 -25.01
C SER A 29 11.16 3.95 -24.84
N LEU A 30 10.89 4.39 -23.60
CA LEU A 30 10.64 5.80 -23.32
C LEU A 30 11.96 6.56 -23.46
N HIS A 31 12.21 7.07 -24.66
CA HIS A 31 13.21 8.12 -24.83
C HIS A 31 12.69 9.36 -24.10
N ILE A 32 13.07 9.48 -22.82
CA ILE A 32 12.88 10.71 -22.07
C ILE A 32 13.71 11.75 -22.84
N PRO A 33 13.10 12.81 -23.40
CA PRO A 33 13.85 13.87 -24.05
C PRO A 33 14.90 14.38 -23.06
N THR A 34 16.12 14.63 -23.52
CA THR A 34 17.15 15.25 -22.69
C THR A 34 16.56 16.47 -22.01
N PRO A 35 16.61 16.55 -20.66
CA PRO A 35 15.94 17.61 -19.94
C PRO A 35 16.46 18.95 -20.44
N ILE A 36 15.57 19.74 -21.03
CA ILE A 36 15.87 21.14 -21.33
C ILE A 36 16.11 21.79 -19.98
N SER A 37 17.33 22.26 -19.74
CA SER A 37 17.64 22.93 -18.48
C SER A 37 16.71 24.14 -18.35
N LEU A 38 15.99 24.25 -17.24
CA LEU A 38 15.11 25.38 -16.96
C LEU A 38 15.87 26.72 -17.01
N ASP A 39 17.20 26.67 -16.85
CA ASP A 39 18.10 27.81 -16.94
C ASP A 39 18.23 28.38 -18.36
N THR A 40 17.88 27.61 -19.40
CA THR A 40 17.88 28.10 -20.79
C THR A 40 16.64 28.92 -21.14
N ILE A 41 15.68 29.05 -20.21
CA ILE A 41 14.46 29.83 -20.40
C ILE A 41 14.73 31.27 -19.94
N ASN A 42 14.86 32.19 -20.91
CA ASN A 42 15.14 33.60 -20.65
C ASN A 42 13.98 34.35 -19.97
N ASP A 43 12.74 33.93 -20.22
CA ASP A 43 11.56 34.52 -19.58
C ASP A 43 11.42 33.99 -18.15
N ARG A 44 11.67 34.87 -17.17
CA ARG A 44 11.62 34.57 -15.74
C ARG A 44 10.24 34.10 -15.27
N ASN A 45 9.15 34.64 -15.83
CA ASN A 45 7.79 34.30 -15.43
C ASN A 45 7.43 32.90 -15.94
N ILE A 46 7.80 32.59 -17.20
CA ILE A 46 7.60 31.26 -17.78
C ILE A 46 8.41 30.22 -17.00
N ARG A 47 9.68 30.52 -16.68
CA ARG A 47 10.54 29.64 -15.90
C ARG A 47 9.98 29.35 -14.51
N GLN A 48 9.55 30.38 -13.77
CA GLN A 48 8.95 30.20 -12.44
C GLN A 48 7.68 29.35 -12.51
N ARG A 49 6.80 29.63 -13.47
CA ARG A 49 5.55 28.87 -13.65
C ARG A 49 5.80 27.40 -13.96
N LEU A 50 6.84 27.10 -14.73
CA LEU A 50 7.27 25.73 -15.02
C LEU A 50 7.82 25.05 -13.76
N MET A 51 8.66 25.73 -12.98
CA MET A 51 9.18 25.20 -11.70
C MET A 51 8.04 24.85 -10.75
N ASP A 52 7.10 25.76 -10.55
CA ASP A 52 5.93 25.55 -9.67
C ASP A 52 5.08 24.37 -10.16
N ARG A 53 4.91 24.23 -11.47
CA ARG A 53 4.17 23.11 -12.07
C ARG A 53 4.89 21.78 -11.88
N CYS A 54 6.20 21.74 -12.08
CA CYS A 54 7.02 20.56 -11.83
C CYS A 54 6.98 20.15 -10.36
N GLU A 55 7.07 21.11 -9.43
CA GLU A 55 6.97 20.85 -8.01
C GLU A 55 5.60 20.27 -7.64
N LYS A 56 4.51 20.86 -8.15
CA LYS A 56 3.15 20.33 -7.94
C LYS A 56 3.00 18.90 -8.46
N ILE A 57 3.50 18.60 -9.66
CA ILE A 57 3.45 17.25 -10.23
C ILE A 57 4.25 16.26 -9.37
N LEU A 58 5.44 16.67 -8.92
CA LEU A 58 6.29 15.85 -8.05
C LEU A 58 5.60 15.56 -6.72
N GLN A 59 5.00 16.57 -6.08
CA GLN A 59 4.27 16.41 -4.83
C GLN A 59 3.05 15.49 -5.01
N GLN A 60 2.27 15.68 -6.08
CA GLN A 60 1.13 14.83 -6.39
C GLN A 60 1.57 13.38 -6.60
N THR A 61 2.61 13.16 -7.40
CA THR A 61 3.13 11.81 -7.70
C THR A 61 3.64 11.12 -6.43
N LYS A 62 4.32 11.85 -5.54
CA LYS A 62 4.76 11.32 -4.23
C LYS A 62 3.56 10.94 -3.36
N SER A 63 2.51 11.76 -3.34
CA SER A 63 1.28 11.46 -2.62
C SER A 63 0.60 10.19 -3.16
N ASP A 64 0.44 10.10 -4.48
CA ASP A 64 -0.18 8.95 -5.14
C ASP A 64 0.61 7.65 -4.89
N MET A 65 1.95 7.71 -4.99
CA MET A 65 2.81 6.57 -4.63
C MET A 65 2.62 6.16 -3.17
N MET A 66 2.51 7.12 -2.25
CA MET A 66 2.30 6.82 -0.84
C MET A 66 0.98 6.09 -0.60
N ILE A 67 -0.09 6.50 -1.29
CA ILE A 67 -1.39 5.81 -1.24
C ILE A 67 -1.22 4.37 -1.72
N VAL A 68 -0.56 4.14 -2.86
CA VAL A 68 -0.32 2.79 -3.39
C VAL A 68 0.46 1.92 -2.40
N TYR A 69 1.51 2.48 -1.77
CA TYR A 69 2.28 1.76 -0.74
C TYR A 69 1.44 1.40 0.48
N ILE A 70 0.61 2.32 0.97
CA ILE A 70 -0.29 2.08 2.10
C ILE A 70 -1.28 0.97 1.77
N THR A 71 -2.01 1.08 0.65
CA THR A 71 -3.00 0.08 0.23
C THR A 71 -2.36 -1.30 0.03
N THR A 72 -1.16 -1.35 -0.54
CA THR A 72 -0.42 -2.61 -0.72
C THR A 72 -0.01 -3.22 0.62
N ALA A 73 0.44 -2.39 1.58
CA ALA A 73 0.81 -2.86 2.91
C ALA A 73 -0.41 -3.38 3.68
N GLU A 74 -1.55 -2.70 3.60
CA GLU A 74 -2.81 -3.12 4.21
C GLU A 74 -3.30 -4.44 3.62
N ALA A 75 -3.28 -4.59 2.29
CA ALA A 75 -3.64 -5.86 1.64
C ALA A 75 -2.74 -7.03 2.07
N LYS A 76 -1.42 -6.79 2.23
CA LYS A 76 -0.50 -7.81 2.76
C LYS A 76 -0.79 -8.14 4.22
N MET A 77 -1.10 -7.14 5.04
CA MET A 77 -1.47 -7.34 6.44
C MET A 77 -2.69 -8.26 6.55
N ASP A 78 -3.72 -8.03 5.74
CA ASP A 78 -4.93 -8.88 5.71
C ASP A 78 -4.60 -10.32 5.30
N GLN A 79 -3.71 -10.50 4.32
CA GLN A 79 -3.26 -11.85 3.93
C GLN A 79 -2.53 -12.58 5.07
N TYR A 80 -1.65 -11.88 5.79
CA TYR A 80 -0.95 -12.46 6.93
C TYR A 80 -1.89 -12.75 8.10
N GLN A 81 -2.86 -11.88 8.35
CA GLN A 81 -3.88 -12.08 9.39
C GLN A 81 -4.70 -13.35 9.10
N LYS A 82 -5.19 -13.52 7.87
CA LYS A 82 -5.92 -14.73 7.46
C LYS A 82 -5.09 -16.00 7.64
N LYS A 83 -3.81 -15.97 7.27
CA LYS A 83 -2.89 -17.10 7.47
C LYS A 83 -2.72 -17.41 8.95
N PHE A 84 -2.49 -16.38 9.77
CA PHE A 84 -2.37 -16.52 11.21
C PHE A 84 -3.62 -17.13 11.83
N ASP A 85 -4.81 -16.64 11.50
CA ASP A 85 -6.07 -17.14 12.03
C ASP A 85 -6.31 -18.60 11.63
N THR A 86 -5.95 -18.97 10.41
CA THR A 86 -6.03 -20.35 9.92
C THR A 86 -5.10 -21.27 10.72
N GLU A 87 -3.83 -20.89 10.90
CA GLU A 87 -2.87 -21.69 11.67
C GLU A 87 -3.23 -21.75 13.16
N MET A 88 -3.78 -20.67 13.71
CA MET A 88 -4.30 -20.62 15.08
C MET A 88 -5.48 -21.58 15.28
N ALA A 89 -6.42 -21.61 14.32
CA ALA A 89 -7.55 -22.54 14.35
C ALA A 89 -7.07 -24.00 14.31
N LYS A 90 -6.16 -24.34 13.39
CA LYS A 90 -5.54 -25.68 13.32
C LYS A 90 -4.81 -26.03 14.61
N MET A 91 -4.08 -25.09 15.20
CA MET A 91 -3.40 -25.31 16.48
C MET A 91 -4.41 -25.66 17.57
N LYS A 92 -5.51 -24.90 17.70
CA LYS A 92 -6.57 -25.16 18.68
C LYS A 92 -7.25 -26.51 18.46
N GLU A 93 -7.54 -26.86 17.21
CA GLU A 93 -8.07 -28.18 16.86
C GLU A 93 -7.12 -29.30 17.31
N ASN A 94 -5.83 -29.19 16.98
CA ASN A 94 -4.81 -30.15 17.40
C ASN A 94 -4.66 -30.25 18.92
N GLN A 95 -4.91 -29.17 19.67
CA GLN A 95 -4.94 -29.24 21.14
C GLN A 95 -6.12 -30.06 21.67
N CYS A 96 -7.27 -29.99 20.99
CA CYS A 96 -8.47 -30.75 21.38
C CYS A 96 -8.34 -32.22 20.97
N THR A 97 -8.03 -32.49 19.70
CA THR A 97 -8.16 -33.82 19.07
C THR A 97 -6.83 -34.54 18.86
N GLY A 98 -5.70 -33.83 18.96
CA GLY A 98 -4.38 -34.40 18.71
C GLY A 98 -3.90 -35.37 19.80
N PRO A 99 -2.87 -36.18 19.51
CA PRO A 99 -2.31 -37.11 20.48
C PRO A 99 -1.61 -36.34 21.62
N PRO A 100 -1.59 -36.87 22.86
CA PRO A 100 -1.15 -36.14 24.06
C PRO A 100 0.28 -35.59 23.99
N ASP A 101 1.17 -36.28 23.27
CA ASP A 101 2.57 -35.92 23.02
C ASP A 101 2.75 -34.66 22.16
N LYS A 102 1.71 -34.28 21.40
CA LYS A 102 1.69 -33.07 20.57
C LYS A 102 0.91 -31.91 21.20
N LYS A 103 0.30 -32.13 22.37
CA LYS A 103 -0.45 -31.09 23.08
C LYS A 103 0.50 -30.18 23.84
N LEU A 104 0.20 -28.88 23.79
CA LEU A 104 0.90 -27.89 24.58
C LEU A 104 0.37 -27.95 26.01
N THR A 105 1.24 -27.68 26.98
CA THR A 105 0.78 -27.48 28.35
C THR A 105 -0.11 -26.25 28.43
N LEU A 106 -1.05 -26.23 29.38
CA LEU A 106 -1.91 -25.07 29.63
C LEU A 106 -1.09 -23.78 29.86
N THR A 107 0.04 -23.90 30.57
CA THR A 107 0.98 -22.80 30.80
C THR A 107 1.54 -22.24 29.49
N MET A 108 1.94 -23.10 28.55
CA MET A 108 2.43 -22.68 27.24
C MET A 108 1.34 -21.96 26.43
N LEU A 109 0.11 -22.47 26.43
CA LEU A 109 -1.03 -21.82 25.77
C LEU A 109 -1.28 -20.42 26.33
N ASN A 110 -1.34 -20.29 27.65
CA ASN A 110 -1.53 -19.00 28.32
C ASN A 110 -0.41 -18.00 27.99
N ILE A 111 0.84 -18.46 27.92
CA ILE A 111 1.98 -17.61 27.54
C ILE A 111 1.86 -17.17 26.07
N MET A 112 1.48 -18.07 25.16
CA MET A 112 1.30 -17.75 23.75
C MET A 112 0.18 -16.73 23.55
N GLU A 113 -0.99 -16.94 24.17
CA GLU A 113 -2.11 -16.01 24.09
C GLU A 113 -1.73 -14.62 24.62
N ARG A 114 -1.05 -14.55 25.77
CA ARG A 114 -0.57 -13.28 26.32
C ARG A 114 0.42 -12.59 25.38
N ARG A 115 1.32 -13.35 24.76
CA ARG A 115 2.27 -12.80 23.76
C ARG A 115 1.54 -12.25 22.54
N PHE A 116 0.58 -13.00 21.98
CA PHE A 116 -0.18 -12.53 20.81
C PHE A 116 -0.98 -11.28 21.12
N LYS A 117 -1.61 -11.21 22.29
CA LYS A 117 -2.32 -10.01 22.75
C LYS A 117 -1.38 -8.80 22.82
N ASN A 118 -0.23 -8.94 23.48
CA ASN A 118 0.75 -7.85 23.60
C ASN A 118 1.27 -7.38 22.23
N ILE A 119 1.53 -8.32 21.31
CA ILE A 119 1.98 -7.99 19.95
C ILE A 119 0.90 -7.18 19.24
N ASN A 120 -0.36 -7.62 19.30
CA ASN A 120 -1.47 -6.95 18.64
C ASN A 120 -1.71 -5.53 19.21
N GLU A 121 -1.70 -5.38 20.54
CA GLU A 121 -1.84 -4.07 21.19
C GLU A 121 -0.73 -3.10 20.76
N ARG A 122 0.52 -3.58 20.68
CA ARG A 122 1.66 -2.77 20.22
C ARG A 122 1.53 -2.38 18.75
N LEU A 123 1.09 -3.31 17.90
CA LEU A 123 0.83 -3.05 16.47
C LEU A 123 -0.25 -1.98 16.29
N MET A 124 -1.36 -2.10 17.02
CA MET A 124 -2.45 -1.13 17.00
C MET A 124 -2.01 0.26 17.50
N CYS A 125 -1.15 0.32 18.51
CA CYS A 125 -0.57 1.57 18.98
C CYS A 125 0.25 2.27 17.87
N LEU A 126 1.14 1.52 17.20
CA LEU A 126 1.94 2.02 16.09
C LEU A 126 1.07 2.50 14.91
N TYR A 127 0.02 1.75 14.58
CA TYR A 127 -0.92 2.13 13.53
C TYR A 127 -1.64 3.45 13.86
N LYS A 128 -2.17 3.59 15.09
CA LYS A 128 -2.81 4.83 15.57
C LYS A 128 -1.86 6.02 15.55
N LEU A 129 -0.59 5.83 15.91
CA LEU A 129 0.42 6.89 15.86
C LEU A 129 0.71 7.33 14.42
N LYS A 130 0.84 6.38 13.47
CA LYS A 130 1.05 6.69 12.06
C LYS A 130 -0.13 7.46 11.46
N LEU A 131 -1.38 7.06 11.73
CA LEU A 131 -2.56 7.78 11.26
C LEU A 131 -2.56 9.25 11.73
N ARG A 132 -2.20 9.51 13.01
CA ARG A 132 -2.09 10.88 13.53
C ARG A 132 -1.03 11.71 12.82
N PHE A 133 0.06 11.10 12.38
CA PHE A 133 1.11 11.78 11.63
C PHE A 133 0.61 12.24 10.25
N PHE A 134 -0.09 11.36 9.52
CA PHE A 134 -0.62 11.70 8.20
C PHE A 134 -1.81 12.66 8.23
N VAL A 135 -2.68 12.57 9.25
CA VAL A 135 -3.82 13.49 9.44
C VAL A 135 -3.35 14.92 9.75
N LYS A 136 -2.17 15.08 10.35
CA LYS A 136 -1.57 16.39 10.64
C LYS A 136 -0.59 16.87 9.58
N ALA A 137 -0.33 16.08 8.53
CA ALA A 137 0.52 16.52 7.45
C ALA A 137 -0.19 17.64 6.67
N PRO A 138 0.50 18.75 6.31
CA PRO A 138 -0.12 19.82 5.55
C PRO A 138 -0.62 19.27 4.21
N THR A 139 -1.94 19.18 4.07
CA THR A 139 -2.58 18.86 2.81
C THR A 139 -2.51 20.09 1.92
N VAL A 140 -1.97 19.93 0.71
CA VAL A 140 -1.99 20.98 -0.31
C VAL A 140 -3.47 21.21 -0.64
N LYS A 141 -4.02 22.37 -0.25
CA LYS A 141 -5.37 22.78 -0.63
C LYS A 141 -5.36 23.08 -2.13
N ASN A 142 -6.25 22.41 -2.87
CA ASN A 142 -6.57 22.72 -4.27
C ASN A 142 -7.28 24.07 -4.38
#